data_AF-A0A1G2F3Q2-F1
#
_entry.id   AF-A0A1G2F3Q2-F1
#
_cell.length_a   1.000
_cell.length_b   1.000
_cell.length_c   1.000
_cell.angle_alpha   90.00
_cell.angle_beta   90.00
_cell.angle_gamma   90.00
#
_symmetry.space_group_name_H-M   'P 1'
#
loop_
_entity.id
_entity.type
_entity.pdbx_description
1 polymer ?
#
loop_
_entity_poly.entity_id
_entity_poly.type
_entity_poly.pdbx_seq_one_letter_code
_entity_poly.pdbx_strand_id
1 'polypeptide(L)'
;MKNRRSNKKRYWSDKVTKQSNALDLESGVFTWKNSRKIALSLKRSAEASLRRKSKPLRSAMSMLNFYINRAGKNLSTAQKRILEQTKIELRKVFNK
;
A
#
# COMPACT_ATOMS: atom_id res chain seq x y z
N MET A 1 17.64 8.05 -35.35
CA MET A 1 17.75 7.19 -34.14
C MET A 1 16.66 7.56 -33.13
N LYS A 2 15.99 6.56 -32.54
CA LYS A 2 14.74 6.73 -31.76
C LYS A 2 14.99 7.36 -30.37
N ASN A 3 14.35 8.50 -30.10
CA ASN A 3 14.31 9.15 -28.78
C ASN A 3 13.56 8.28 -27.76
N ARG A 4 14.30 7.66 -26.83
CA ARG A 4 13.71 7.01 -25.65
C ARG A 4 13.39 8.07 -24.60
N ARG A 5 12.15 8.58 -24.60
CA ARG A 5 11.59 9.35 -23.49
C ARG A 5 11.54 8.47 -22.25
N SER A 6 12.57 8.55 -21.40
CA SER A 6 12.57 7.91 -20.08
C SER A 6 11.55 8.63 -19.21
N ASN A 7 10.31 8.15 -19.24
CA ASN A 7 9.25 8.58 -18.35
C ASN A 7 9.68 8.20 -16.93
N LYS A 8 10.30 9.13 -16.20
CA LYS A 8 10.68 8.99 -14.79
C LYS A 8 9.39 8.83 -13.97
N LYS A 9 8.82 7.62 -13.97
CA LYS A 9 7.79 7.21 -13.01
C LYS A 9 8.43 7.33 -11.63
N ARG A 10 7.98 8.36 -10.91
CA ARG A 10 8.43 8.84 -9.61
C ARG A 10 8.86 7.70 -8.68
N TYR A 11 10.14 7.71 -8.31
CA TYR A 11 10.78 6.91 -7.26
C TYR A 11 10.20 7.20 -5.87
N TRP A 12 8.94 6.84 -5.64
CA TRP A 12 8.35 7.01 -4.31
C TRP A 12 8.39 5.71 -3.46
N SER A 13 8.64 4.56 -4.08
CA SER A 13 8.76 3.27 -3.41
C SER A 13 10.10 3.01 -2.71
N ASP A 14 11.17 3.76 -3.01
CA ASP A 14 12.51 3.39 -2.55
C ASP A 14 12.93 3.98 -1.18
N LYS A 15 12.54 5.22 -0.88
CA LYS A 15 13.12 5.93 0.28
C LYS A 15 12.33 5.78 1.58
N VAL A 16 11.01 5.59 1.52
CA VAL A 16 10.18 5.57 2.74
C VAL A 16 9.95 4.15 3.29
N THR A 17 9.98 3.16 2.41
CA THR A 17 10.05 1.73 2.74
C THR A 17 11.31 1.40 3.56
N LYS A 18 12.40 2.18 3.39
CA LYS A 18 13.69 2.00 4.07
C LYS A 18 13.70 2.31 5.57
N GLN A 19 12.75 3.10 6.10
CA GLN A 19 12.82 3.54 7.50
C GLN A 19 11.73 2.95 8.43
N SER A 20 10.67 2.33 7.90
CA SER A 20 9.60 1.80 8.76
C SER A 20 8.84 0.66 8.07
N ASN A 21 9.16 -0.59 8.43
CA ASN A 21 8.44 -1.80 8.02
C ASN A 21 8.26 -1.96 6.49
N ALA A 22 9.36 -2.18 5.78
CA ALA A 22 9.36 -2.53 4.37
C ALA A 22 8.50 -3.77 4.10
N LEU A 23 7.25 -3.55 3.67
CA LEU A 23 6.44 -4.59 3.05
C LEU A 23 6.82 -4.64 1.58
N ASP A 24 6.97 -5.85 1.03
CA ASP A 24 7.11 -6.02 -0.41
C ASP A 24 5.73 -5.90 -1.04
N LEU A 25 5.43 -4.70 -1.56
CA LEU A 25 4.09 -4.36 -2.04
C LEU A 25 3.97 -4.62 -3.54
N GLU A 26 2.84 -5.18 -3.93
CA GLU A 26 2.51 -5.34 -5.34
C GLU A 26 2.39 -3.97 -6.03
N SER A 27 2.93 -3.88 -7.25
CA SER A 27 2.97 -2.64 -8.02
C SER A 27 1.56 -2.10 -8.26
N GLY A 28 1.33 -0.86 -7.84
CA GLY A 28 0.03 -0.20 -7.99
C GLY A 28 -1.08 -0.78 -7.10
N VAL A 29 -0.76 -1.55 -6.05
CA VAL A 29 -1.77 -2.14 -5.15
C VAL A 29 -2.81 -1.11 -4.66
N PHE A 30 -2.37 0.11 -4.35
CA PHE A 30 -3.27 1.17 -3.86
C PHE A 30 -4.09 1.89 -4.94
N THR A 31 -3.89 1.57 -6.22
CA THR A 31 -4.68 2.13 -7.33
C THR A 31 -5.81 1.21 -7.78
N TRP A 32 -5.95 0.04 -7.16
CA TRP A 32 -7.02 -0.90 -7.49
C TRP A 32 -8.37 -0.39 -7.03
N LYS A 33 -9.43 -0.83 -7.72
CA LYS A 33 -10.82 -0.44 -7.42
C LYS A 33 -11.55 -1.36 -6.44
N ASN A 34 -10.87 -2.36 -5.90
CA ASN A 34 -11.45 -3.38 -5.02
C ASN A 34 -10.74 -3.39 -3.67
N SER A 35 -11.41 -2.90 -2.62
CA SER A 35 -10.87 -2.78 -1.27
C SER A 35 -10.42 -4.12 -0.67
N ARG A 36 -11.18 -5.20 -0.90
CA ARG A 36 -10.84 -6.55 -0.42
C ARG A 36 -9.58 -7.07 -1.09
N LYS A 37 -9.41 -6.83 -2.40
CA LYS A 37 -8.20 -7.23 -3.13
C LYS A 37 -6.96 -6.52 -2.58
N ILE A 38 -7.07 -5.22 -2.28
CA ILE A 38 -6.01 -4.43 -1.65
C ILE A 38 -5.67 -5.01 -0.26
N ALA A 39 -6.69 -5.28 0.56
CA ALA A 39 -6.50 -5.84 1.90
C ALA A 39 -5.79 -7.20 1.88
N LEU A 40 -6.14 -8.10 0.95
CA LEU A 40 -5.48 -9.40 0.80
C LEU A 40 -4.02 -9.27 0.38
N SER A 41 -3.72 -8.38 -0.59
CA SER A 41 -2.34 -8.13 -1.02
C SER A 41 -1.50 -7.54 0.12
N LEU A 42 -2.04 -6.56 0.86
CA LEU A 42 -1.39 -6.00 2.05
C LEU A 42 -1.19 -7.04 3.14
N LYS A 43 -2.17 -7.92 3.38
CA LYS A 43 -2.05 -9.03 4.33
C LYS A 43 -0.89 -9.94 3.95
N ARG A 44 -0.87 -10.44 2.71
CA ARG A 44 0.20 -11.31 2.19
C ARG A 44 1.58 -10.65 2.36
N SER A 45 1.68 -9.38 1.99
CA SER A 45 2.93 -8.60 2.11
C SER A 45 3.36 -8.46 3.58
N ALA A 46 2.41 -8.21 4.47
CA ALA A 46 2.63 -8.06 5.91
C ALA A 46 2.94 -9.37 6.62
N GLU A 47 2.49 -10.50 6.11
CA GLU A 47 2.81 -11.83 6.64
C GLU A 47 4.17 -12.33 6.13
N ALA A 48 4.46 -12.12 4.84
CA ALA A 48 5.72 -12.52 4.21
C ALA A 48 6.93 -11.68 4.63
N SER A 49 6.73 -10.45 5.12
CA SER A 49 7.84 -9.61 5.55
C SER A 49 8.52 -10.18 6.78
N LEU A 50 9.81 -10.52 6.66
CA LEU A 50 10.68 -10.91 7.78
C LEU A 50 11.25 -9.69 8.55
N ARG A 51 11.09 -8.48 8.00
CA ARG A 51 11.71 -7.23 8.48
C ARG A 51 10.79 -6.36 9.37
N ARG A 52 9.63 -6.89 9.73
CA ARG A 52 8.58 -6.16 10.46
C ARG A 52 8.84 -6.19 11.97
N LYS A 53 8.73 -5.02 12.60
CA LYS A 53 8.88 -4.86 14.07
C LYS A 53 7.57 -5.03 14.83
N SER A 54 6.46 -5.31 14.14
CA SER A 54 5.12 -5.33 14.73
C SER A 54 4.20 -6.37 14.08
N LYS A 55 3.08 -6.66 14.74
CA LYS A 55 2.05 -7.59 14.26
C LYS A 55 1.66 -7.29 12.80
N PRO A 56 1.36 -8.32 11.96
CA PRO A 56 1.10 -8.13 10.54
C PRO A 56 -0.05 -7.15 10.26
N LEU A 57 -1.17 -7.25 11.00
CA LEU A 57 -2.28 -6.31 10.87
C LEU A 57 -1.85 -4.86 11.12
N ARG A 58 -1.04 -4.61 12.16
CA ARG A 58 -0.54 -3.26 12.47
C ARG A 58 0.34 -2.75 11.33
N SER A 59 1.22 -3.60 10.81
CA SER A 59 2.10 -3.25 9.68
C SER A 59 1.29 -2.92 8.42
N ALA A 60 0.28 -3.73 8.08
CA ALA A 60 -0.60 -3.48 6.94
C ALA A 60 -1.42 -2.17 7.10
N MET A 61 -1.97 -1.94 8.29
CA MET A 61 -2.75 -0.73 8.59
C MET A 61 -1.87 0.54 8.54
N SER A 62 -0.66 0.48 9.12
CA SER A 62 0.31 1.58 9.05
C SER A 62 0.71 1.89 7.62
N MET A 63 0.92 0.86 6.78
CA MET A 63 1.27 1.05 5.37
C MET A 63 0.12 1.71 4.57
N LEU A 64 -1.13 1.27 4.81
CA LEU A 64 -2.30 1.88 4.19
C LEU A 64 -2.49 3.34 4.61
N ASN A 65 -2.41 3.64 5.91
CA ASN A 65 -2.50 5.01 6.43
C ASN A 65 -1.38 5.90 5.88
N PHE A 66 -0.16 5.37 5.83
CA PHE A 66 0.98 6.06 5.26
C PHE A 66 0.72 6.43 3.79
N TYR A 67 0.20 5.49 2.99
CA TYR A 67 -0.16 5.78 1.61
C TYR A 67 -1.22 6.87 1.49
N ILE A 68 -2.32 6.77 2.25
CA ILE A 68 -3.41 7.77 2.23
C ILE A 68 -2.87 9.16 2.58
N ASN A 69 -2.10 9.26 3.66
CA ASN A 69 -1.53 10.52 4.14
C ASN A 69 -0.57 11.14 3.12
N ARG A 70 0.25 10.30 2.47
CA ARG A 70 1.27 10.77 1.54
C ARG A 70 0.73 11.05 0.13
N ALA A 71 -0.28 10.30 -0.32
CA ALA A 71 -1.00 10.60 -1.55
C ALA A 71 -1.80 11.91 -1.42
N GLY A 72 -2.38 12.16 -0.24
CA GLY A 72 -3.02 13.42 0.14
C GLY A 72 -3.94 13.95 -0.95
N LYS A 73 -3.70 15.19 -1.39
CA LYS A 73 -4.49 15.89 -2.42
C LYS A 73 -4.44 15.30 -3.82
N ASN A 74 -3.50 14.38 -4.11
CA ASN A 74 -3.40 13.73 -5.42
C ASN A 74 -4.32 12.50 -5.53
N LEU A 75 -5.02 12.15 -4.45
CA LEU A 75 -5.93 11.01 -4.42
C LEU A 75 -7.35 11.48 -4.77
N SER A 76 -7.97 10.85 -5.77
CA SER A 76 -9.38 11.12 -6.07
C SER A 76 -10.27 10.72 -4.89
N THR A 77 -11.38 11.45 -4.70
CA THR A 77 -12.35 11.15 -3.62
C THR A 77 -12.85 9.71 -3.68
N ALA A 78 -13.06 9.17 -4.89
CA ALA A 78 -13.43 7.78 -5.11
C ALA A 78 -12.35 6.82 -4.60
N GLN A 79 -11.07 7.05 -4.95
CA GLN A 79 -9.98 6.20 -4.49
C GLN A 79 -9.78 6.31 -2.98
N LYS A 80 -9.95 7.50 -2.40
CA LYS A 80 -9.91 7.69 -0.95
C LYS A 80 -10.96 6.83 -0.24
N ARG A 81 -12.20 6.81 -0.72
CA ARG A 81 -13.26 5.95 -0.17
C ARG A 81 -12.89 4.46 -0.23
N ILE A 82 -12.29 4.00 -1.33
CA ILE A 82 -11.85 2.61 -1.48
C ILE A 82 -10.74 2.26 -0.48
N LEU A 83 -9.77 3.16 -0.29
CA LEU A 83 -8.69 2.96 0.68
C LEU A 83 -9.17 3.03 2.13
N GLU A 84 -10.15 3.89 2.44
CA GLU A 84 -10.81 3.88 3.75
C GLU A 84 -11.57 2.56 4.00
N GLN A 85 -12.32 2.06 3.01
CA GLN A 85 -12.98 0.76 3.09
C GLN A 85 -11.98 -0.39 3.27
N THR A 86 -10.79 -0.27 2.69
CA THR A 86 -9.71 -1.24 2.83
C THR A 86 -9.29 -1.39 4.31
N LYS A 87 -9.39 -0.34 5.15
CA LYS A 87 -9.11 -0.46 6.59
C LYS A 87 -10.05 -1.44 7.29
N ILE A 88 -11.32 -1.46 6.88
CA ILE A 88 -12.33 -2.37 7.41
C ILE A 88 -12.04 -3.79 6.91
N GLU A 89 -11.80 -3.93 5.61
CA GLU A 89 -11.48 -5.23 5.01
C GLU A 89 -10.19 -5.84 5.59
N LEU A 90 -9.18 -5.02 5.91
CA LEU A 90 -7.97 -5.46 6.62
C LEU A 90 -8.33 -6.11 7.96
N ARG A 91 -9.18 -5.48 8.78
CA ARG A 91 -9.60 -6.09 10.04
C ARG A 91 -10.29 -7.43 9.78
N LYS A 92 -11.23 -7.50 8.84
CA LYS A 92 -11.95 -8.74 8.50
C LYS A 92 -11.02 -9.88 8.08
N VAL A 93 -10.04 -9.62 7.20
CA VAL A 93 -9.13 -10.67 6.71
C VAL A 93 -8.12 -11.14 7.75
N PHE A 94 -7.89 -10.36 8.81
CA PHE A 94 -7.01 -10.70 9.92
C PHE A 94 -7.74 -11.30 11.14
N ASN A 95 -9.05 -11.11 11.25
CA ASN A 95 -9.88 -11.58 12.36
C ASN A 95 -10.53 -12.96 12.07
N LYS A 96 -9.85 -13.79 11.26
CA LYS A 96 -10.31 -15.13 10.89
C LYS A 96 -9.76 -16.17 11.85
#